data_AF-A0A1E7KHJ5-F1
#
_entry.id   AF-A0A1E7KHJ5-F1
#
_cell.length_a   1.000
_cell.length_b   1.000
_cell.length_c   1.000
_cell.angle_alpha   90.00
_cell.angle_beta   90.00
_cell.angle_gamma   90.00
#
_symmetry.space_group_name_H-M   'P 1'
#
loop_
_entity.id
_entity.type
_entity.pdbx_description
1 polymer ?
#
loop_
_entity_poly.entity_id
_entity_poly.type
_entity_poly.pdbx_seq_one_letter_code
_entity_poly.pdbx_strand_id
1 'polypeptide(L)'
;MKWDLKPTDINGVLTSTAEVAKGFEKQVKSYGGNLKSAASSAGTLDMGEGKAPEAGLVGLALSQFAENTETDLRFIAARAGKSIEGAGKATEAYLNGDLAMAAEAQSEAQKKPDLDMPGEGQGGGK
;
A
#
# COMPACT_ATOMS: atom_id res chain seq x y z
N MET A 1 -15.16 13.74 17.00
CA MET A 1 -14.39 12.48 17.07
C MET A 1 -12.93 12.82 16.85
N LYS A 2 -12.05 12.57 17.83
CA LYS A 2 -10.60 12.73 17.69
C LYS A 2 -10.05 11.38 17.21
N TRP A 3 -9.46 11.33 16.03
CA TRP A 3 -8.79 10.13 15.53
C TRP A 3 -7.47 9.99 16.30
N ASP A 4 -7.35 8.96 17.14
CA ASP A 4 -6.14 8.71 17.93
C ASP A 4 -5.15 7.86 17.11
N LEU A 5 -4.62 8.46 16.04
CA LEU A 5 -3.64 7.83 15.17
C LEU A 5 -2.24 7.97 15.79
N LYS A 6 -1.51 6.86 15.87
CA LYS A 6 -0.12 6.82 16.33
C LYS A 6 0.79 6.59 15.13
N PRO A 7 1.46 7.65 14.60
CA PRO A 7 2.29 7.54 13.40
C PRO A 7 3.39 6.49 13.51
N THR A 8 3.97 6.33 14.70
CA THR A 8 5.02 5.33 14.97
C THR A 8 4.49 3.90 14.82
N ASP A 9 3.31 3.61 15.34
CA ASP A 9 2.69 2.28 15.27
C ASP A 9 2.26 1.98 13.82
N ILE A 10 1.73 2.98 13.12
CA ILE A 10 1.36 2.87 11.70
C ILE A 10 2.60 2.59 10.85
N ASN A 11 3.68 3.33 11.05
CA ASN A 11 4.95 3.08 10.36
C ASN A 11 5.47 1.67 10.64
N GLY A 12 5.36 1.17 11.88
CA GLY A 12 5.70 -0.21 12.21
C GLY A 12 4.91 -1.23 11.39
N VAL A 13 3.59 -1.04 11.29
CA VAL A 13 2.70 -1.90 10.46
C VAL A 13 3.03 -1.77 8.97
N LEU A 14 3.27 -0.56 8.46
CA LEU A 14 3.63 -0.33 7.07
C LEU A 14 4.95 -1.01 6.72
N THR A 15 5.97 -0.88 7.57
CA THR A 15 7.26 -1.56 7.39
C THR A 15 7.09 -3.08 7.40
N SER A 16 6.39 -3.64 8.39
CA SER A 16 6.13 -5.08 8.45
C SER A 16 5.40 -5.59 7.22
N THR A 17 4.37 -4.86 6.77
CA THR A 17 3.60 -5.21 5.56
C THR A 17 4.46 -5.12 4.31
N ALA A 18 5.33 -4.11 4.21
CA ALA A 18 6.28 -3.97 3.10
C ALA A 18 7.29 -5.11 3.06
N GLU A 19 7.80 -5.57 4.21
CA GLU A 19 8.69 -6.75 4.26
C GLU A 19 7.99 -8.02 3.75
N VAL A 20 6.72 -8.23 4.11
CA VAL A 20 5.93 -9.35 3.56
C VAL A 20 5.74 -9.19 2.05
N ALA A 21 5.43 -7.97 1.59
CA ALA A 21 5.19 -7.68 0.18
C ALA A 21 6.44 -7.90 -0.70
N LYS A 22 7.66 -7.72 -0.17
CA LYS A 22 8.91 -8.09 -0.87
C LYS A 22 8.96 -9.58 -1.24
N GLY A 23 8.26 -10.43 -0.49
CA GLY A 23 8.15 -11.86 -0.78
C GLY A 23 7.47 -12.16 -2.12
N PHE A 24 6.57 -11.29 -2.59
CA PHE A 24 5.79 -11.53 -3.80
C PHE A 24 6.65 -11.70 -5.04
N GLU A 25 7.73 -10.91 -5.21
CA GLU A 25 8.61 -11.04 -6.36
C GLU A 25 9.28 -12.43 -6.39
N LYS A 26 9.72 -12.91 -5.22
CA LYS A 26 10.29 -14.25 -5.08
C LYS A 26 9.26 -15.33 -5.40
N GLN A 27 8.03 -15.19 -4.90
CA GLN A 27 6.96 -16.16 -5.17
C GLN A 27 6.53 -16.18 -6.63
N VAL A 28 6.45 -15.03 -7.30
CA VAL A 28 6.19 -14.95 -8.75
C VAL A 28 7.30 -15.65 -9.55
N LYS A 29 8.57 -15.43 -9.18
CA LYS A 29 9.71 -16.12 -9.81
C LYS A 29 9.66 -17.63 -9.59
N SER A 30 9.39 -18.07 -8.35
CA SER A 30 9.24 -19.49 -8.03
C SER A 30 8.06 -20.13 -8.75
N TYR A 31 6.94 -19.41 -8.89
CA TYR A 31 5.77 -19.87 -9.63
C TYR A 31 6.10 -20.21 -11.09
N GLY A 32 6.69 -19.26 -11.82
CA GLY A 32 7.09 -19.50 -13.22
C GLY A 32 8.14 -20.61 -13.36
N GLY A 33 9.11 -20.66 -12.44
CA GLY A 33 10.12 -21.73 -12.41
C GLY A 33 9.51 -23.12 -12.19
N ASN A 34 8.58 -23.25 -11.24
CA ASN A 34 7.92 -24.50 -10.91
C ASN A 34 7.03 -24.99 -12.06
N LEU A 35 6.29 -24.09 -12.71
CA LEU A 35 5.46 -24.44 -13.87
C LEU A 35 6.31 -24.89 -15.05
N LYS A 36 7.41 -24.19 -15.34
CA LYS A 36 8.35 -24.59 -16.39
C LYS A 36 8.94 -25.97 -16.08
N SER A 37 9.38 -26.20 -14.85
CA SER A 37 9.89 -27.50 -14.41
C SER A 37 8.84 -28.59 -14.57
N ALA A 38 7.60 -28.35 -14.13
CA ALA A 38 6.51 -29.31 -14.26
C ALA A 38 6.18 -29.61 -15.72
N ALA A 39 6.15 -28.59 -16.59
CA ALA A 39 5.92 -28.75 -18.02
C ALA A 39 7.02 -29.60 -18.69
N SER A 40 8.29 -29.37 -18.34
CA SER A 40 9.41 -30.19 -18.83
C SER A 40 9.38 -31.63 -18.29
N SER A 41 8.90 -31.83 -17.07
CA SER A 41 8.78 -33.17 -16.46
C SER A 41 7.56 -33.96 -16.93
N ALA A 42 6.55 -33.31 -17.53
CA ALA A 42 5.29 -33.95 -17.90
C ALA A 42 5.37 -34.86 -19.14
N GLY A 43 6.56 -35.00 -19.74
CA GLY A 43 6.80 -35.83 -20.92
C GLY A 43 6.11 -35.30 -22.18
N THR A 44 6.40 -35.95 -23.30
CA THR A 44 5.79 -35.67 -24.60
C THR A 44 4.99 -36.89 -25.02
N LEU A 45 3.76 -36.68 -25.52
CA LEU A 45 3.02 -37.76 -26.15
C LEU A 45 3.58 -37.93 -27.56
N ASP A 46 4.39 -38.97 -27.76
CA ASP A 46 4.80 -39.41 -29.09
C ASP A 46 3.67 -40.25 -29.68
N MET A 47 2.95 -39.68 -30.64
CA MET A 47 1.85 -40.35 -31.33
C MET A 47 2.33 -41.19 -32.53
N GLY A 48 3.64 -41.40 -32.68
CA GLY A 48 4.21 -42.30 -33.70
C GLY A 48 4.20 -41.77 -35.13
N GLU A 49 3.54 -40.63 -35.39
CA GLU A 49 3.49 -39.97 -36.70
C GLU A 49 4.13 -38.58 -36.62
N GLY A 50 5.42 -38.49 -36.95
CA GLY A 50 6.14 -37.22 -37.13
C GLY A 50 7.04 -36.80 -35.95
N LYS A 51 7.57 -35.58 -36.04
CA LYS A 51 8.53 -35.05 -35.07
C LYS A 51 7.83 -34.85 -33.72
N ALA A 52 8.34 -35.49 -32.66
CA ALA A 52 7.77 -35.37 -31.31
C ALA A 52 7.64 -33.88 -30.91
N PRO A 53 6.48 -33.45 -30.39
CA PRO A 53 6.27 -32.06 -29.98
C PRO A 53 7.23 -31.67 -28.84
N GLU A 54 7.63 -30.39 -28.77
CA GLU A 54 8.54 -29.88 -27.72
C GLU A 54 7.97 -30.00 -26.30
N ALA A 55 6.64 -30.07 -26.16
CA ALA A 55 5.94 -30.27 -24.89
C ALA A 55 4.71 -31.17 -25.09
N GLY A 56 4.44 -32.08 -24.14
CA GLY A 56 3.21 -32.87 -24.12
C GLY A 56 1.97 -32.03 -23.76
N LEU A 57 0.79 -32.63 -23.85
CA LEU A 57 -0.50 -31.95 -23.56
C LEU A 57 -0.52 -31.27 -22.19
N VAL A 58 0.09 -31.89 -21.18
CA VAL A 58 0.20 -31.32 -19.83
C VAL A 58 1.11 -30.09 -19.81
N GLY A 59 2.21 -30.09 -20.57
CA GLY A 59 3.09 -28.93 -20.70
C GLY A 59 2.39 -27.74 -21.35
N LEU A 60 1.58 -28.00 -22.39
CA LEU A 60 0.75 -26.97 -23.03
C LEU A 60 -0.32 -26.40 -22.08
N ALA A 61 -1.00 -27.27 -21.32
CA ALA A 61 -1.98 -26.85 -20.33
C ALA A 61 -1.34 -26.01 -19.21
N LEU A 62 -0.14 -26.36 -18.76
CA LEU A 62 0.61 -25.57 -17.78
C LEU A 62 1.06 -24.22 -18.33
N SER A 63 1.40 -24.12 -19.63
CA SER A 63 1.69 -22.83 -20.28
C SER A 63 0.47 -21.92 -20.29
N GLN A 64 -0.69 -22.43 -20.70
CA GLN A 64 -1.94 -21.66 -20.69
C GLN A 64 -2.36 -21.26 -19.27
N PHE A 65 -2.18 -22.16 -18.30
CA PHE A 65 -2.43 -21.86 -16.90
C PHE A 65 -1.52 -20.74 -16.40
N ALA A 66 -0.22 -20.80 -16.74
CA ALA A 66 0.75 -19.76 -16.40
C ALA A 66 0.33 -18.39 -16.97
N GLU A 67 0.02 -18.34 -18.27
CA GLU A 67 -0.36 -17.12 -18.99
C GLU A 67 -1.60 -16.45 -18.36
N ASN A 68 -2.60 -17.26 -17.99
CA ASN A 68 -3.85 -16.74 -17.41
C ASN A 68 -3.72 -16.28 -15.96
N THR A 69 -2.73 -16.77 -15.21
CA THR A 69 -2.63 -16.53 -13.75
C THR A 69 -1.46 -15.63 -13.37
N GLU A 70 -0.48 -15.46 -14.25
CA GLU A 70 0.66 -14.59 -14.02
C GLU A 70 0.22 -13.13 -13.82
N THR A 71 -0.74 -12.67 -14.65
CA THR A 71 -1.33 -11.34 -14.51
C THR A 71 -1.96 -11.14 -13.14
N ASP A 72 -2.71 -12.11 -12.64
CA ASP A 72 -3.37 -12.04 -11.34
C ASP A 72 -2.36 -11.98 -10.19
N LEU A 73 -1.31 -12.79 -10.26
CA LEU A 73 -0.22 -12.77 -9.26
C LEU A 73 0.50 -11.42 -9.23
N ARG A 74 0.78 -10.86 -10.40
CA ARG A 74 1.38 -9.51 -10.52
C ARG A 74 0.42 -8.43 -10.02
N PHE A 75 -0.87 -8.58 -10.27
CA PHE A 75 -1.90 -7.64 -9.81
C PHE A 75 -1.99 -7.59 -8.29
N ILE A 76 -1.92 -8.74 -7.60
CA ILE A 76 -1.90 -8.79 -6.12
C ILE A 76 -0.71 -8.02 -5.57
N ALA A 77 0.48 -8.22 -6.13
CA ALA A 77 1.69 -7.52 -5.69
C ALA A 77 1.57 -6.01 -5.92
N ALA A 78 1.10 -5.59 -7.09
CA ALA A 78 0.88 -4.18 -7.42
C ALA A 78 -0.15 -3.52 -6.49
N ARG A 79 -1.26 -4.22 -6.22
CA ARG A 79 -2.32 -3.75 -5.33
C ARG A 79 -1.83 -3.61 -3.89
N ALA A 80 -1.06 -4.58 -3.38
CA ALA A 80 -0.46 -4.49 -2.05
C ALA A 80 0.47 -3.28 -1.93
N GLY A 81 1.33 -3.05 -2.93
CA GLY A 81 2.18 -1.87 -2.98
C GLY A 81 1.39 -0.56 -2.95
N LYS A 82 0.30 -0.48 -3.74
CA LYS A 82 -0.59 0.70 -3.76
C LYS A 82 -1.30 0.94 -2.43
N SER A 83 -1.71 -0.12 -1.73
CA SER A 83 -2.33 0.00 -0.40
C SER A 83 -1.35 0.53 0.64
N ILE A 84 -0.09 0.05 0.64
CA ILE A 84 0.96 0.53 1.54
C ILE A 84 1.26 2.01 1.26
N GLU A 85 1.42 2.37 -0.02
CA GLU A 85 1.65 3.77 -0.45
C GLU A 85 0.51 4.69 0.00
N GLY A 86 -0.74 4.27 -0.21
CA GLY A 86 -1.92 5.04 0.17
C GLY A 86 -2.03 5.25 1.68
N ALA A 87 -1.74 4.21 2.48
CA ALA A 87 -1.75 4.31 3.93
C ALA A 87 -0.64 5.22 4.47
N GLY A 88 0.54 5.21 3.84
CA GLY A 88 1.61 6.17 4.14
C GLY A 88 1.19 7.61 3.86
N LYS A 89 0.62 7.87 2.66
CA LYS A 89 0.11 9.20 2.28
C LYS A 89 -1.01 9.71 3.20
N ALA A 90 -1.90 8.82 3.64
CA ALA A 90 -2.95 9.18 4.59
C ALA A 90 -2.37 9.60 5.95
N THR A 91 -1.32 8.92 6.42
CA THR A 91 -0.62 9.25 7.67
C THR A 91 0.10 10.61 7.55
N GLU A 92 0.74 10.86 6.41
CA GLU A 92 1.37 12.16 6.11
C GLU A 92 0.34 13.30 6.09
N ALA A 93 -0.79 13.10 5.41
CA ALA A 93 -1.87 14.09 5.37
C ALA A 93 -2.43 14.40 6.76
N TYR A 94 -2.58 13.38 7.62
CA TYR A 94 -2.99 13.55 9.01
C TYR A 94 -2.00 14.43 9.80
N LEU A 95 -0.70 14.12 9.72
CA LEU A 95 0.35 14.90 10.40
C LEU A 95 0.39 16.35 9.92
N ASN A 96 0.29 16.58 8.62
CA ASN A 96 0.29 17.93 8.05
C ASN A 96 -0.94 18.74 8.50
N GLY A 97 -2.11 18.09 8.63
CA GLY A 97 -3.31 18.72 9.18
C GLY A 97 -3.16 19.13 10.64
N ASP A 98 -2.58 18.24 11.47
CA ASP A 98 -2.31 18.55 12.88
C ASP A 98 -1.34 19.73 13.04
N LEU A 99 -0.30 19.80 12.20
CA LEU A 99 0.64 20.93 12.18
C LEU A 99 -0.03 22.25 11.77
N ALA A 100 -0.94 22.21 10.78
CA ALA A 100 -1.69 23.39 10.36
C ALA A 100 -2.59 23.92 11.48
N MET A 101 -3.34 23.04 12.14
CA MET A 101 -4.18 23.40 13.29
C MET A 101 -3.35 23.95 14.46
N ALA A 102 -2.17 23.38 14.72
CA ALA A 102 -1.27 23.87 15.76
C ALA A 102 -0.74 25.28 15.43
N ALA A 103 -0.34 25.53 14.18
CA ALA A 103 0.11 26.83 13.72
C ALA A 103 -1.01 27.90 13.82
N GLU A 104 -2.23 27.55 13.45
CA GLU A 104 -3.39 28.44 13.57
C GLU A 104 -3.72 28.73 15.03
N ALA A 105 -3.80 27.70 15.90
CA ALA A 105 -4.03 27.90 17.33
C ALA A 105 -2.94 28.77 17.99
N GLN A 106 -1.67 28.61 17.59
CA GLN A 106 -0.58 29.44 18.06
C GLN A 106 -0.70 30.88 17.57
N SER A 107 -1.11 31.08 16.31
CA SER A 107 -1.37 32.41 15.75
C SER A 107 -2.53 33.11 16.46
N GLU A 108 -3.64 32.40 16.70
CA GLU A 108 -4.79 32.90 17.47
C GLU A 108 -4.40 33.22 18.92
N ALA A 109 -3.63 32.35 19.59
CA ALA A 109 -3.18 32.57 20.96
C ALA A 109 -2.22 33.77 21.11
N GLN A 110 -1.52 34.17 20.03
CA GLN A 110 -0.67 35.37 20.02
C GLN A 110 -1.47 36.66 19.82
N LYS A 111 -2.74 36.59 19.39
CA LYS A 111 -3.60 37.77 19.32
C LYS A 111 -3.82 38.30 20.74
N LYS A 112 -3.79 39.62 20.89
CA LYS A 112 -4.06 40.24 22.19
C LYS A 112 -5.44 39.81 22.69
N PRO A 113 -5.58 39.39 23.96
CA PRO A 113 -6.88 39.23 24.57
C PRO A 113 -7.62 40.55 24.50
N ASP A 114 -8.82 40.56 23.94
CA ASP A 114 -9.70 41.72 23.97
C ASP A 114 -10.28 41.79 25.39
N LEU A 115 -9.59 42.55 26.25
CA LEU A 115 -10.03 42.80 27.61
C LEU A 115 -11.05 43.93 27.57
N ASP A 116 -12.31 43.60 27.32
CA ASP A 116 -13.41 44.51 27.64
C ASP A 116 -13.50 44.58 29.18
N MET A 117 -12.77 45.54 29.75
CA MET A 117 -12.86 45.85 31.18
C MET A 117 -14.25 46.45 31.44
N PRO A 118 -15.10 45.82 32.25
CA PRO A 118 -16.39 46.41 32.59
C PRO A 118 -16.13 47.58 33.55
N GLY A 119 -16.19 48.81 33.03
CA GLY A 119 -16.43 50.00 33.85
C GLY A 119 -15.41 51.14 33.74
N GLU A 120 -15.23 51.73 32.56
CA GLU A 120 -14.81 53.13 32.46
C GLU A 120 -15.92 53.95 31.78
N GLY A 121 -16.99 54.19 32.54
CA GLY A 121 -18.15 54.98 32.15
C GLY A 121 -18.55 55.97 33.24
N GLN A 122 -17.94 57.16 33.18
CA GLN A 122 -18.61 58.45 33.28
C GLN A 122 -19.18 58.96 34.64
N GLY A 123 -18.57 60.04 35.12
CA GLY A 123 -19.16 61.07 35.99
C GLY A 123 -18.04 62.02 36.42
N GLY A 124 -17.99 63.31 36.08
CA GLY A 124 -19.05 64.29 35.90
C GLY A 124 -18.71 65.44 36.86
N GLY A 125 -18.37 66.62 36.32
CA GLY A 125 -17.68 67.67 37.06
C GLY A 125 -18.45 68.35 38.20
N LYS A 126 -17.71 68.84 39.19
CA LYS A 126 -17.66 70.21 39.73
C LYS A 126 -16.65 70.25 40.87
#